data_AF-A0A7C4N8X0-F1
#
_entry.id   AF-A0A7C4N8X0-F1
#
_cell.length_a   1.000
_cell.length_b   1.000
_cell.length_c   1.000
_cell.angle_alpha   90.00
_cell.angle_beta   90.00
_cell.angle_gamma   90.00
#
_symmetry.space_group_name_H-M   'P 1'
#
loop_
_entity.id
_entity.type
_entity.pdbx_description
1 polymer ?
#
loop_
_entity_poly.entity_id
_entity_poly.type
_entity_poly.pdbx_seq_one_letter_code
_entity_poly.pdbx_strand_id
1 'polypeptide(L)'
;MKSLISFAAVILVIGAASLLGIAAHEGGHALVGLAYLKANTDQIAWVWSIIVSVVAHPASTQEIKDRAERLRAKLQARLTPQEVAGLQAQAWNKPLEELMAEIVTTADR
;
A
#
# COMPACT_ATOMS: atom_id res chain seq x y z
N MET A 1 -23.98 -13.13 36.31
CA MET A 1 -24.20 -11.95 35.46
C MET A 1 -22.86 -11.35 34.98
N LYS A 2 -22.18 -11.97 34.01
CA LYS A 2 -20.88 -11.49 33.46
C LYS A 2 -20.73 -11.67 31.94
N SER A 3 -21.80 -12.04 31.23
CA SER A 3 -21.69 -12.49 29.83
C SER A 3 -22.15 -11.48 28.77
N LEU A 4 -22.75 -10.34 29.14
CA LEU A 4 -23.29 -9.39 28.15
C LEU A 4 -22.36 -8.25 27.75
N ILE A 5 -21.30 -7.96 28.52
CA ILE A 5 -20.36 -6.87 28.21
C ILE A 5 -19.39 -7.25 27.08
N SER A 6 -19.21 -8.55 26.81
CA SER A 6 -18.24 -9.01 25.80
C SER A 6 -18.76 -8.94 24.36
N PHE A 7 -20.08 -9.04 24.12
CA PHE A 7 -20.63 -9.02 22.75
C PHE A 7 -20.66 -7.62 22.14
N ALA A 8 -20.95 -6.59 22.94
CA ALA A 8 -20.95 -5.21 22.46
C ALA A 8 -19.55 -4.73 22.04
N ALA A 9 -18.50 -5.16 22.76
CA ALA A 9 -17.12 -4.85 22.41
C ALA A 9 -16.67 -5.55 21.11
N VAL A 10 -17.10 -6.80 20.87
CA VAL A 10 -16.79 -7.54 19.64
C VAL A 10 -17.49 -6.91 18.43
N ILE A 11 -18.74 -6.46 18.56
CA ILE A 11 -19.45 -5.78 17.47
C ILE A 11 -18.82 -4.41 17.16
N LEU A 12 -18.33 -3.68 18.18
CA LEU A 12 -17.64 -2.40 17.97
C LEU A 12 -16.29 -2.58 17.25
N VAL A 13 -15.53 -3.64 17.57
CA VAL A 13 -14.25 -3.96 16.92
C VAL A 13 -14.44 -4.44 15.48
N ILE A 14 -15.47 -5.25 15.22
CA ILE A 14 -15.80 -5.71 13.86
C ILE A 14 -16.35 -4.57 13.00
N GLY A 15 -17.13 -3.66 13.57
CA GLY A 15 -17.62 -2.46 12.88
C GLY A 15 -16.50 -1.51 12.46
N ALA A 16 -15.52 -1.27 13.34
CA ALA A 16 -14.34 -0.46 13.03
C ALA A 16 -13.40 -1.13 12.01
N ALA A 17 -13.20 -2.45 12.09
CA ALA A 17 -12.43 -3.20 11.11
C ALA A 17 -13.11 -3.25 9.73
N SER A 18 -14.44 -3.25 9.68
CA SER A 18 -15.21 -3.21 8.43
C SER A 18 -15.12 -1.83 7.75
N LEU A 19 -15.14 -0.74 8.52
CA LEU A 19 -14.92 0.61 8.00
C LEU A 19 -13.46 0.84 7.57
N LEU A 20 -12.47 0.31 8.30
CA LEU A 20 -11.07 0.31 7.87
C LEU A 20 -10.86 -0.54 6.61
N GLY A 21 -11.55 -1.67 6.49
CA GLY A 21 -11.47 -2.58 5.34
C GLY A 21 -12.06 -1.98 4.06
N ILE A 22 -13.16 -1.23 4.15
CA ILE A 22 -13.77 -0.55 2.99
C ILE A 22 -12.88 0.60 2.50
N ALA A 23 -12.29 1.38 3.41
CA ALA A 23 -11.35 2.45 3.04
C ALA A 23 -10.01 1.91 2.49
N ALA A 24 -9.51 0.79 3.03
CA ALA A 24 -8.31 0.12 2.54
C ALA A 24 -8.53 -0.56 1.17
N HIS A 25 -9.77 -0.98 0.86
CA HIS A 25 -10.13 -1.53 -0.44
C HIS A 25 -9.98 -0.49 -1.54
N GLU A 26 -10.63 0.68 -1.42
CA GLU A 26 -10.56 1.70 -2.48
C GLU A 26 -9.20 2.41 -2.53
N GLY A 27 -8.62 2.73 -1.37
CA GLY A 27 -7.32 3.40 -1.28
C GLY A 27 -6.18 2.56 -1.87
N GLY A 28 -6.16 1.25 -1.63
CA GLY A 28 -5.14 0.37 -2.18
C GLY A 28 -5.24 0.23 -3.71
N HIS A 29 -6.45 0.20 -4.27
CA HIS A 29 -6.63 0.23 -5.73
C HIS A 29 -6.15 1.55 -6.34
N ALA A 30 -6.43 2.69 -5.71
CA ALA A 30 -5.97 4.00 -6.16
C ALA A 30 -4.43 4.10 -6.14
N LEU A 31 -3.79 3.64 -5.06
CA LEU A 31 -2.33 3.64 -4.92
C LEU A 31 -1.65 2.76 -5.97
N VAL A 32 -2.15 1.54 -6.19
CA VAL A 32 -1.62 0.64 -7.22
C VAL A 32 -1.87 1.21 -8.62
N GLY A 33 -3.02 1.83 -8.87
CA GLY A 33 -3.32 2.50 -10.12
C GLY A 33 -2.35 3.66 -10.41
N LEU A 34 -2.10 4.51 -9.42
CA LEU A 34 -1.15 5.62 -9.53
C LEU A 34 0.29 5.11 -9.73
N ALA A 35 0.69 4.06 -9.01
CA ALA A 35 1.97 3.40 -9.20
C ALA A 35 2.12 2.87 -10.64
N TYR A 36 1.07 2.30 -11.23
CA TYR A 36 1.05 1.88 -12.63
C TYR A 36 1.27 3.04 -13.60
N LEU A 37 0.65 4.20 -13.36
CA LEU A 37 0.82 5.39 -14.20
C LEU A 37 2.25 5.95 -14.12
N LYS A 38 2.86 5.91 -12.93
CA LYS A 38 4.22 6.43 -12.69
C LYS A 38 5.33 5.41 -12.99
N ALA A 39 5.01 4.15 -13.26
CA ALA A 39 6.01 3.10 -13.53
C ALA A 39 6.85 3.31 -14.81
N ASN A 40 6.39 4.20 -15.69
CA ASN A 40 7.11 4.57 -16.92
C ASN A 40 7.78 5.96 -16.82
N THR A 41 7.74 6.61 -15.66
CA THR A 41 8.45 7.87 -15.41
C THR A 41 9.71 7.60 -14.56
N ASP A 42 10.57 8.60 -14.39
CA ASP A 42 11.79 8.52 -13.54
C ASP A 42 11.48 8.41 -12.02
N GLN A 43 10.27 7.99 -11.65
CA GLN A 43 9.81 7.86 -10.27
C GLN A 43 9.81 6.41 -9.78
N ILE A 44 10.71 5.57 -10.31
CA ILE A 44 10.80 4.13 -9.97
C ILE A 44 10.92 3.91 -8.46
N ALA A 45 11.71 4.72 -7.74
CA ALA A 45 11.85 4.59 -6.29
C ALA A 45 10.54 4.83 -5.54
N TRP A 46 9.78 5.84 -5.97
CA TRP A 46 8.49 6.15 -5.40
C TRP A 46 7.46 5.04 -5.69
N VAL A 47 7.43 4.53 -6.93
CA VAL A 47 6.57 3.40 -7.33
C VAL A 47 6.92 2.15 -6.51
N TRP A 48 8.21 1.88 -6.30
CA TRP A 48 8.68 0.75 -5.52
C TRP A 48 8.23 0.83 -4.06
N SER A 49 8.33 2.01 -3.45
CA SER A 49 7.88 2.24 -2.07
C SER A 49 6.39 1.97 -1.90
N ILE A 50 5.54 2.41 -2.82
CA ILE A 50 4.10 2.10 -2.78
C ILE A 50 3.85 0.60 -2.86
N ILE A 51 4.51 -0.10 -3.78
CA ILE A 51 4.34 -1.54 -3.94
C ILE A 51 4.71 -2.28 -2.64
N VAL A 52 5.84 -1.93 -2.02
CA VAL A 52 6.29 -2.54 -0.77
C VAL A 52 5.28 -2.26 0.35
N SER A 53 4.83 -1.02 0.49
CA SER A 53 3.85 -0.66 1.52
C SER A 53 2.52 -1.38 1.34
N VAL A 54 1.98 -1.41 0.11
CA VAL A 54 0.69 -2.06 -0.19
C VAL A 54 0.75 -3.58 0.02
N VAL A 55 1.85 -4.24 -0.39
CA VAL A 55 2.00 -5.68 -0.19
C VAL A 55 2.11 -6.04 1.29
N ALA A 56 2.87 -5.23 2.05
CA ALA A 56 3.07 -5.45 3.48
C ALA A 56 1.88 -5.04 4.35
N HIS A 57 0.93 -4.24 3.84
CA HIS A 57 -0.15 -3.70 4.65
C HIS A 57 -1.18 -4.78 5.02
N PRO A 58 -1.56 -4.91 6.31
CA PRO A 58 -2.48 -5.96 6.76
C PRO A 58 -3.91 -5.76 6.25
N ALA A 59 -4.33 -4.51 6.00
CA ALA A 59 -5.67 -4.22 5.47
C ALA A 59 -5.77 -4.32 3.94
N SER A 60 -4.66 -4.55 3.22
CA SER A 60 -4.71 -4.71 1.76
C SER A 60 -5.30 -6.08 1.39
N THR A 61 -6.27 -6.06 0.48
CA THR A 61 -6.89 -7.30 -0.02
C THR A 61 -5.92 -8.09 -0.89
N GLN A 62 -6.18 -9.39 -1.04
CA GLN A 62 -5.34 -10.26 -1.87
C GLN A 62 -5.27 -9.76 -3.33
N GLU A 63 -6.39 -9.30 -3.90
CA GLU A 63 -6.40 -8.77 -5.26
C GLU A 63 -5.45 -7.56 -5.42
N ILE A 64 -5.46 -6.65 -4.46
CA ILE A 64 -4.59 -5.47 -4.46
C ILE A 64 -3.12 -5.89 -4.37
N LYS A 65 -2.82 -6.85 -3.48
CA LYS A 65 -1.47 -7.43 -3.34
C LYS A 65 -1.01 -8.09 -4.63
N ASP A 66 -1.84 -8.92 -5.25
CA ASP A 66 -1.52 -9.58 -6.51
C ASP A 66 -1.25 -8.56 -7.64
N ARG A 67 -2.01 -7.46 -7.70
CA ARG A 67 -1.80 -6.38 -8.67
C ARG A 67 -0.48 -5.65 -8.42
N ALA A 68 -0.14 -5.37 -7.17
CA ALA A 68 1.12 -4.75 -6.77
C ALA A 68 2.32 -5.67 -7.07
N GLU A 69 2.22 -6.96 -6.79
CA GLU A 69 3.25 -7.95 -7.09
C GLU A 69 3.48 -8.12 -8.60
N ARG A 70 2.41 -8.12 -9.41
CA ARG A 70 2.55 -8.08 -10.87
C ARG A 70 3.30 -6.84 -11.36
N LEU A 71 3.04 -5.67 -10.74
CA LEU A 71 3.80 -4.46 -11.07
C LEU A 71 5.26 -4.57 -10.62
N ARG A 72 5.51 -5.13 -9.44
CA ARG A 72 6.86 -5.40 -8.93
C ARG A 72 7.66 -6.26 -9.90
N ALA A 73 7.09 -7.37 -10.37
CA ALA A 73 7.74 -8.26 -11.32
C ALA A 73 8.10 -7.55 -12.63
N LYS A 74 7.20 -6.68 -13.15
CA LYS A 74 7.47 -5.87 -14.34
C LYS A 74 8.64 -4.90 -14.15
N LEU A 75 8.75 -4.28 -12.97
CA LEU A 75 9.88 -3.41 -12.64
C LEU A 75 11.17 -4.20 -12.47
N GLN A 76 11.14 -5.34 -11.79
CA GLN A 76 12.30 -6.22 -11.62
C GLN A 76 12.86 -6.72 -12.94
N ALA A 77 12.01 -6.96 -13.94
CA ALA A 77 12.46 -7.33 -15.28
C ALA A 77 13.26 -6.22 -15.99
N ARG A 78 13.16 -4.96 -15.53
CA ARG A 78 13.84 -3.78 -16.09
C ARG A 78 15.03 -3.31 -15.25
N LEU A 79 15.20 -3.87 -14.07
CA LEU A 79 16.19 -3.43 -13.08
C LEU A 79 17.21 -4.54 -12.83
N THR A 80 18.43 -4.12 -12.50
CA THR A 80 19.45 -5.03 -12.00
C THR A 80 19.14 -5.47 -10.56
N PRO A 81 19.65 -6.63 -10.12
CA PRO A 81 19.53 -7.04 -8.73
C PRO A 81 20.08 -6.03 -7.72
N GLN A 82 21.15 -5.30 -8.07
CA GLN A 82 21.70 -4.24 -7.20
C GLN A 82 20.73 -3.06 -7.05
N GLU A 83 20.11 -2.61 -8.14
CA GLU A 83 19.12 -1.53 -8.09
C GLU A 83 17.90 -1.94 -7.27
N VAL A 84 17.41 -3.18 -7.45
CA VAL A 84 16.31 -3.73 -6.65
C VAL A 84 16.65 -3.72 -5.16
N ALA A 85 17.85 -4.14 -4.78
CA ALA A 85 18.29 -4.13 -3.39
C ALA A 85 18.37 -2.70 -2.82
N GLY A 86 18.89 -1.75 -3.59
CA GLY A 86 18.94 -0.34 -3.22
C GLY A 86 17.55 0.27 -3.00
N LEU A 87 16.62 0.01 -3.93
CA LEU A 87 15.24 0.45 -3.82
C LEU A 87 14.50 -0.20 -2.64
N GLN A 88 14.77 -1.48 -2.37
CA GLN A 88 14.19 -2.20 -1.25
C GLN A 88 14.64 -1.59 0.09
N ALA A 89 15.92 -1.27 0.22
CA ALA A 89 16.46 -0.62 1.42
C ALA A 89 15.88 0.79 1.61
N GLN A 90 15.73 1.56 0.53
CA GLN A 90 15.14 2.90 0.58
C GLN A 90 13.65 2.86 0.98
N ALA A 91 12.88 1.94 0.42
CA ALA A 91 11.44 1.80 0.70
C ALA A 91 11.14 1.51 2.17
N TRP A 92 12.04 0.82 2.89
CA TRP A 92 11.86 0.52 4.31
C TRP A 92 12.13 1.71 5.23
N ASN A 93 12.79 2.75 4.72
CA ASN A 93 13.09 3.96 5.48
C ASN A 93 11.99 5.01 5.39
N LYS A 94 10.95 4.81 4.56
CA LYS A 94 9.90 5.81 4.34
C LYS A 94 8.52 5.24 4.70
N PRO A 95 7.82 5.78 5.71
CA PRO A 95 6.48 5.32 6.08
C PRO A 95 5.44 5.68 5.00
N LEU A 96 4.36 4.91 4.92
CA LEU A 96 3.31 5.07 3.91
C LEU A 96 2.63 6.44 4.00
N GLU A 97 2.50 6.98 5.21
CA GLU A 97 1.95 8.30 5.50
C GLU A 97 2.75 9.42 4.83
N GLU A 98 4.08 9.29 4.81
CA GLU A 98 4.97 10.26 4.16
C GLU A 98 4.88 10.15 2.64
N LEU A 99 4.73 8.93 2.10
CA LEU A 99 4.46 8.71 0.68
C LEU A 99 3.11 9.31 0.26
N MET A 100 2.09 9.18 1.10
CA MET A 100 0.77 9.77 0.87
C MET A 100 0.80 11.30 0.90
N ALA A 101 1.55 11.89 1.84
CA ALA A 101 1.74 13.34 1.90
C ALA A 101 2.40 13.87 0.61
N GLU A 102 3.37 13.15 0.05
CA GLU A 102 3.99 13.46 -1.23
C GLU A 102 3.00 13.42 -2.40
N ILE A 103 2.06 12.47 -2.40
CA ILE A 103 1.01 12.36 -3.43
C ILE A 103 0.08 13.55 -3.39
N VAL A 104 -0.38 13.91 -2.19
CA VAL A 104 -1.34 15.01 -2.02
C VAL A 104 -0.69 16.35 -2.37
N THR A 105 0.59 16.53 -2.03
CA THR A 105 1.32 17.78 -2.31
C THR A 105 1.78 17.92 -3.77
N THR A 106 1.94 16.82 -4.51
CA THR A 106 2.21 16.87 -5.95
C THR A 106 0.97 17.01 -6.82
N ALA A 107 -0.23 16.77 -6.28
CA ALA A 107 -1.50 17.00 -6.98
C ALA A 107 -1.90 18.48 -7.03
N ASP A 108 -1.28 19.34 -6.22
CA ASP A 108 -1.57 20.78 -6.10
C ASP A 108 -0.60 21.67 -6.91
N ARG A 109 0.27 21.06 -7.74
CA ARG A 109 1.20 21.73 -8.65
C ARG A 109 0.90 21.38 -10.10
#